data_AF-A0A379DI36-F1
#
_entry.id   AF-A0A379DI36-F1
#
_cell.length_a   1.000
_cell.length_b   1.000
_cell.length_c   1.000
_cell.angle_alpha   90.00
_cell.angle_beta   90.00
_cell.angle_gamma   90.00
#
_symmetry.space_group_name_H-M   'P 1'
#
loop_
_entity.id
_entity.type
_entity.pdbx_description
1 polymer ?
#
loop_
_entity_poly.entity_id
_entity_poly.type
_entity_poly.pdbx_seq_one_letter_code
_entity_poly.pdbx_strand_id
1 'polypeptide(L)'
;MLHEQDICMIKVKRDYLLLFFFALFVFGLNSCVKSEPEEWEYSNTGLDFDIVSEDGKSLVNPLSKQGAEWLQKIVVEYNGEKYFYQGQPVRQTRAITERYKSFNVIRIEKRFYLHFGEFQPNYKEKQTLKLHLPKGDVKEVRFVHYAEGGKFISKMWHDGKEVEGRMIKIVSKPYLAEGEKEIPLSVYVYLASRQLLTPPDLPEEFLSMKILYKEKDYQIPLKMDEPGEAEFGFRKEIGKLLPLAFTECFYFKFGPFHPGDNHKNEKFELIKGEHKFKIQFSCYLDEKGEVVYEAADKNGTGQTKRLFFKNGPLVVLPL
;
A
#
# COMPACT_ATOMS: atom_id res chain seq x y z
N MET A 1 21.80 59.14 -41.60
CA MET A 1 20.85 58.20 -42.23
C MET A 1 21.16 56.71 -41.96
N LEU A 2 22.06 56.36 -41.02
CA LEU A 2 22.29 54.96 -40.61
C LEU A 2 21.69 54.62 -39.23
N HIS A 3 21.18 55.60 -38.49
CA HIS A 3 20.77 55.39 -37.09
C HIS A 3 19.29 55.00 -36.91
N GLU A 4 18.40 55.36 -37.83
CA GLU A 4 16.97 55.02 -37.72
C GLU A 4 16.64 53.60 -38.20
N GLN A 5 17.38 53.07 -39.17
CA GLN A 5 17.18 51.69 -39.65
C GLN A 5 17.61 50.64 -38.62
N ASP A 6 18.71 50.90 -37.89
CA ASP A 6 19.18 49.97 -36.85
C ASP A 6 18.25 49.96 -35.64
N ILE A 7 17.70 51.11 -35.23
CA ILE A 7 16.71 51.17 -34.14
C ILE A 7 15.43 50.43 -34.53
N CYS A 8 14.98 50.56 -35.79
CA CYS A 8 13.80 49.84 -36.28
C CYS A 8 14.06 48.33 -36.35
N MET A 9 15.21 47.88 -36.87
CA MET A 9 15.57 46.46 -36.88
C MET A 9 15.75 45.85 -35.49
N ILE A 10 16.33 46.59 -34.54
CA ILE A 10 16.51 46.13 -33.15
C ILE A 10 15.14 46.01 -32.46
N LYS A 11 14.23 46.95 -32.69
CA LYS A 11 12.87 46.91 -32.13
C LYS A 11 12.06 45.75 -32.72
N VAL A 12 12.12 45.57 -34.04
CA VAL A 12 11.48 44.45 -34.75
C VAL A 12 12.04 43.10 -34.29
N LYS A 13 13.37 42.96 -34.13
CA LYS A 13 13.97 41.73 -33.57
C LYS A 13 13.55 41.47 -32.14
N ARG A 14 13.43 42.52 -31.30
CA ARG A 14 12.99 42.39 -29.90
C ARG A 14 11.53 41.99 -29.79
N ASP A 15 10.67 42.54 -30.66
CA ASP A 15 9.24 42.24 -30.70
C ASP A 15 9.00 40.81 -31.21
N TYR A 16 9.78 40.33 -32.18
CA TYR A 16 9.77 38.90 -32.58
C TYR A 16 10.35 37.97 -31.53
N LEU A 17 11.37 38.40 -30.78
CA LEU A 17 11.91 37.63 -29.66
C LEU A 17 10.84 37.51 -28.55
N LEU A 18 10.14 38.60 -28.24
CA LEU A 18 9.03 38.62 -27.28
C LEU A 18 7.86 37.77 -27.76
N LEU A 19 7.50 37.83 -29.04
CA LEU A 19 6.48 36.96 -29.64
C LEU A 19 6.90 35.48 -29.64
N PHE A 20 8.18 35.18 -29.84
CA PHE A 20 8.72 33.82 -29.77
C PHE A 20 8.71 33.29 -28.33
N PHE A 21 9.09 34.11 -27.34
CA PHE A 21 8.96 33.75 -25.93
C PHE A 21 7.50 33.65 -25.49
N PHE A 22 6.59 34.49 -25.98
CA PHE A 22 5.17 34.42 -25.69
C PHE A 22 4.53 33.19 -26.36
N ALA A 23 4.95 32.83 -27.58
CA ALA A 23 4.55 31.59 -28.23
C ALA A 23 5.10 30.37 -27.48
N LEU A 24 6.35 30.39 -27.02
CA LEU A 24 6.89 29.34 -26.13
C LEU A 24 6.17 29.30 -24.78
N PHE A 25 5.66 30.41 -24.25
CA PHE A 25 4.90 30.43 -23.00
C PHE A 25 3.46 29.95 -23.20
N VAL A 26 2.80 30.31 -24.31
CA VAL A 26 1.41 29.94 -24.63
C VAL A 26 1.31 28.50 -25.18
N PHE A 27 2.29 28.05 -25.96
CA PHE A 27 2.37 26.66 -26.46
C PHE A 27 3.19 25.73 -25.54
N GLY A 28 4.14 26.25 -24.77
CA GLY A 28 4.95 25.47 -23.82
C GLY A 28 4.34 25.32 -22.42
N LEU A 29 3.35 26.13 -22.04
CA LEU A 29 2.53 25.87 -20.84
C LEU A 29 1.27 25.01 -21.11
N ASN A 30 1.01 24.65 -22.37
CA ASN A 30 -0.04 23.70 -22.74
C ASN A 30 0.51 22.31 -23.13
N SER A 31 1.81 22.06 -22.91
CA SER A 31 2.39 20.71 -23.00
C SER A 31 2.66 20.11 -21.62
N CYS A 32 1.67 20.19 -20.72
CA CYS A 32 1.41 19.02 -19.89
C CYS A 32 0.79 17.99 -20.82
N VAL A 33 1.62 17.09 -21.36
CA VAL A 33 1.15 15.84 -21.95
C VAL A 33 0.44 15.06 -20.84
N LYS A 34 -0.86 15.30 -20.74
CA LYS A 34 -1.84 14.37 -20.20
C LYS A 34 -3.07 14.42 -21.11
N SER A 35 -2.88 13.99 -22.35
CA SER A 35 -3.87 13.08 -22.91
C SER A 35 -3.78 11.78 -22.11
N GLU A 36 -4.21 11.80 -20.85
CA GLU A 36 -4.79 10.59 -20.29
C GLU A 36 -6.06 10.42 -21.11
N PRO A 37 -6.17 9.35 -21.93
CA PRO A 37 -7.40 9.13 -22.70
C PRO A 37 -8.56 9.14 -21.71
N GLU A 38 -9.64 9.80 -22.13
CA GLU A 38 -10.88 9.95 -21.37
C GLU A 38 -11.23 8.68 -20.60
N GLU A 39 -11.60 8.91 -19.35
CA GLU A 39 -11.90 7.95 -18.32
C GLU A 39 -12.87 6.85 -18.78
N TRP A 40 -12.33 5.74 -19.27
CA TRP A 40 -13.02 4.48 -19.09
C TRP A 40 -12.98 4.20 -17.58
N GLU A 41 -14.13 3.95 -16.96
CA GLU A 41 -14.17 3.27 -15.67
C GLU A 41 -13.47 1.91 -15.86
N TYR A 42 -12.15 1.89 -15.68
CA TYR A 42 -11.34 0.70 -15.83
C TYR A 42 -11.82 -0.31 -14.80
N SER A 43 -12.60 -1.30 -15.25
CA SER A 43 -13.12 -2.37 -14.41
C SER A 43 -12.02 -3.38 -14.08
N ASN A 44 -10.89 -2.90 -13.52
CA ASN A 44 -9.83 -3.78 -13.08
C ASN A 44 -10.44 -4.84 -12.15
N THR A 45 -10.09 -6.10 -12.37
CA THR A 45 -10.50 -7.18 -11.48
C THR A 45 -9.27 -7.72 -10.78
N GLY A 46 -9.30 -7.82 -9.47
CA GLY A 46 -8.37 -8.69 -8.75
C GLY A 46 -8.95 -10.08 -8.58
N LEU A 47 -8.11 -10.98 -8.07
CA LEU A 47 -8.49 -12.34 -7.71
C LEU A 47 -8.50 -12.45 -6.19
N ASP A 48 -9.66 -12.76 -5.63
CA ASP A 48 -9.84 -12.87 -4.19
C ASP A 48 -9.90 -14.35 -3.78
N PHE A 49 -9.13 -14.73 -2.76
CA PHE A 49 -9.09 -16.09 -2.22
C PHE A 49 -9.59 -16.10 -0.78
N ASP A 50 -10.61 -16.92 -0.53
CA ASP A 50 -11.09 -17.25 0.80
C ASP A 50 -10.49 -18.58 1.24
N ILE A 51 -9.38 -18.51 1.98
CA ILE A 51 -8.74 -19.71 2.53
C ILE A 51 -9.41 -20.09 3.84
N VAL A 52 -9.92 -21.31 3.89
CA VAL A 52 -10.66 -21.85 5.03
C VAL A 52 -10.20 -23.25 5.40
N SER A 53 -10.45 -23.67 6.63
CA SER A 53 -10.42 -25.07 7.03
C SER A 53 -11.67 -25.83 6.55
N GLU A 54 -11.67 -27.15 6.72
CA GLU A 54 -12.80 -28.04 6.33
C GLU A 54 -14.11 -27.66 7.02
N ASP A 55 -14.06 -27.18 8.26
CA ASP A 55 -15.20 -26.67 9.04
C ASP A 55 -15.63 -25.24 8.63
N GLY A 56 -14.93 -24.62 7.67
CA GLY A 56 -15.23 -23.29 7.15
C GLY A 56 -14.65 -22.11 7.94
N LYS A 57 -13.85 -22.36 8.99
CA LYS A 57 -13.14 -21.28 9.71
C LYS A 57 -12.12 -20.62 8.78
N SER A 58 -12.08 -19.28 8.80
CA SER A 58 -11.10 -18.53 8.01
C SER A 58 -9.68 -18.79 8.51
N LEU A 59 -8.76 -19.01 7.58
CA LEU A 59 -7.32 -19.16 7.83
C LEU A 59 -6.53 -17.93 7.36
N VAL A 60 -7.22 -16.81 7.12
CA VAL A 60 -6.63 -15.53 6.77
C VAL A 60 -6.91 -14.57 7.93
N ASN A 61 -5.94 -14.41 8.82
CA ASN A 61 -6.01 -13.39 9.85
C ASN A 61 -4.69 -12.62 9.92
N PRO A 62 -4.60 -11.41 9.33
CA PRO A 62 -3.39 -10.61 9.38
C PRO A 62 -3.16 -9.95 10.76
N LEU A 63 -4.12 -10.07 11.69
CA LEU A 63 -4.10 -9.43 13.01
C LEU A 63 -3.72 -10.37 14.14
N SER A 64 -3.51 -11.67 13.87
CA SER A 64 -2.95 -12.61 14.83
C SER A 64 -1.51 -12.97 14.48
N LYS A 65 -0.71 -13.31 15.49
CA LYS A 65 0.68 -13.71 15.31
C LYS A 65 0.78 -14.94 14.40
N GLN A 66 0.05 -15.99 14.75
CA GLN A 66 0.03 -17.24 13.98
C GLN A 66 -0.52 -17.04 12.57
N GLY A 67 -1.57 -16.22 12.40
CA GLY A 67 -2.11 -15.91 11.08
C GLY A 67 -1.13 -15.13 10.21
N ALA A 68 -0.42 -14.15 10.77
CA ALA A 68 0.62 -13.40 10.05
C ALA A 68 1.80 -14.30 9.64
N GLU A 69 2.28 -15.17 10.54
CA GLU A 69 3.33 -16.16 10.22
C GLU A 69 2.89 -17.16 9.15
N TRP A 70 1.61 -17.55 9.17
CA TRP A 70 1.02 -18.41 8.15
C TRP A 70 0.98 -17.71 6.78
N LEU A 71 0.52 -16.47 6.73
CA LEU A 71 0.41 -15.68 5.50
C LEU A 71 1.77 -15.44 4.83
N GLN A 72 2.84 -15.27 5.60
CA GLN A 72 4.21 -15.13 5.08
C GLN A 72 4.71 -16.38 4.32
N LYS A 73 4.11 -17.55 4.56
CA LYS A 73 4.46 -18.82 3.89
C LYS A 73 3.67 -19.03 2.60
N ILE A 74 2.69 -18.18 2.29
CA ILE A 74 1.89 -18.27 1.07
C ILE A 74 2.56 -17.50 -0.05
N VAL A 75 2.63 -18.11 -1.23
CA VAL A 75 3.25 -17.51 -2.43
C VAL A 75 2.32 -17.67 -3.62
N VAL A 76 2.13 -16.59 -4.40
CA VAL A 76 1.50 -16.68 -5.71
C VAL A 76 2.57 -16.76 -6.78
N GLU A 77 2.50 -17.77 -7.64
CA GLU A 77 3.32 -17.87 -8.85
C GLU A 77 2.45 -17.56 -10.07
N TYR A 78 2.85 -16.55 -10.85
CA TYR A 78 2.15 -16.12 -12.05
C TYR A 78 3.15 -15.68 -13.12
N ASN A 79 3.04 -16.21 -14.34
CA ASN A 79 3.96 -15.97 -15.45
C ASN A 79 5.45 -16.18 -15.09
N GLY A 80 5.75 -17.19 -14.26
CA GLY A 80 7.12 -17.50 -13.82
C GLY A 80 7.65 -16.61 -12.69
N GLU A 81 6.91 -15.58 -12.28
CA GLU A 81 7.27 -14.71 -11.16
C GLU A 81 6.60 -15.15 -9.87
N LYS A 82 7.28 -14.92 -8.73
CA LYS A 82 6.77 -15.20 -7.39
C LYS A 82 6.42 -13.92 -6.65
N TYR A 83 5.22 -13.87 -6.10
CA TYR A 83 4.67 -12.76 -5.34
C TYR A 83 4.45 -13.20 -3.89
N PHE A 84 5.04 -12.46 -2.97
CA PHE A 84 5.00 -12.72 -1.54
C PHE A 84 4.01 -11.80 -0.84
N TYR A 85 3.48 -12.23 0.30
CA TYR A 85 2.53 -11.46 1.09
C TYR A 85 3.12 -10.12 1.56
N GLN A 86 2.40 -9.03 1.32
CA GLN A 86 2.85 -7.65 1.61
C GLN A 86 2.11 -6.99 2.78
N GLY A 87 1.18 -7.67 3.43
CA GLY A 87 0.33 -7.06 4.45
C GLY A 87 -0.95 -6.43 3.91
N GLN A 88 -1.52 -5.49 4.66
CA GLN A 88 -2.62 -4.65 4.18
C GLN A 88 -2.10 -3.52 3.28
N PRO A 89 -2.74 -3.25 2.12
CA PRO A 89 -2.35 -2.18 1.22
C PRO A 89 -2.85 -0.81 1.72
N VAL A 90 -2.19 0.27 1.29
CA VAL A 90 -2.69 1.63 1.55
C VAL A 90 -3.89 1.89 0.65
N ARG A 91 -5.11 1.84 1.20
CA ARG A 91 -6.31 2.21 0.42
C ARG A 91 -6.50 3.72 0.42
N GLN A 92 -5.88 4.37 -0.56
CA GLN A 92 -6.18 5.75 -0.91
C GLN A 92 -6.23 6.06 -2.42
N THR A 93 -5.69 5.23 -3.31
CA THR A 93 -5.88 5.48 -4.76
C THR A 93 -6.84 4.52 -5.42
N ARG A 94 -7.42 5.06 -6.50
CA ARG A 94 -8.02 4.33 -7.62
C ARG A 94 -7.02 3.30 -8.13
N ALA A 95 -7.56 2.17 -8.59
CA ALA A 95 -6.85 1.16 -9.36
C ALA A 95 -5.99 1.84 -10.44
N ILE A 96 -4.66 1.70 -10.37
CA ILE A 96 -3.75 2.23 -11.40
C ILE A 96 -3.51 1.09 -12.39
N THR A 97 -3.70 1.37 -13.68
CA THR A 97 -3.41 0.52 -14.84
C THR A 97 -2.25 -0.45 -14.57
N GLU A 98 -2.53 -1.75 -14.42
CA GLU A 98 -1.70 -2.98 -14.59
C GLU A 98 -0.20 -2.99 -14.19
N ARG A 99 0.32 -1.88 -13.68
CA ARG A 99 1.72 -1.64 -13.35
C ARG A 99 2.09 -2.37 -12.08
N TYR A 100 1.11 -2.92 -11.37
CA TYR A 100 1.35 -3.54 -10.08
C TYR A 100 0.55 -4.82 -9.86
N LYS A 101 1.27 -5.93 -9.70
CA LYS A 101 0.75 -7.18 -9.17
C LYS A 101 1.18 -7.31 -7.71
N SER A 102 0.27 -7.04 -6.78
CA SER A 102 0.45 -7.31 -5.34
C SER A 102 -0.05 -8.69 -4.99
N PHE A 103 0.50 -9.22 -3.91
CA PHE A 103 -0.19 -10.19 -3.08
C PHE A 103 -0.38 -9.63 -1.67
N ASN A 104 -1.62 -9.34 -1.31
CA ASN A 104 -1.97 -8.62 -0.07
C ASN A 104 -3.24 -9.19 0.58
N VAL A 105 -3.57 -8.73 1.77
CA VAL A 105 -4.87 -9.01 2.41
C VAL A 105 -5.78 -7.80 2.27
N ILE A 106 -7.04 -8.03 1.92
CA ILE A 106 -8.10 -7.03 1.96
C ILE A 106 -9.15 -7.44 3.00
N ARG A 107 -9.81 -6.43 3.58
CA ARG A 107 -10.97 -6.64 4.44
C ARG A 107 -12.23 -6.30 3.65
N ILE A 108 -13.12 -7.27 3.49
CA ILE A 108 -14.47 -7.05 2.96
C ILE A 108 -15.42 -7.29 4.13
N GLU A 109 -16.18 -6.25 4.48
CA GLU A 109 -17.00 -6.21 5.70
C GLU A 109 -16.17 -6.53 6.97
N LYS A 110 -16.34 -7.72 7.54
CA LYS A 110 -15.65 -8.17 8.76
C LYS A 110 -14.69 -9.34 8.53
N ARG A 111 -14.51 -9.78 7.29
CA ARG A 111 -13.66 -10.94 6.95
C ARG A 111 -12.47 -10.51 6.10
N PHE A 112 -11.36 -11.21 6.30
CA PHE A 112 -10.14 -11.00 5.52
C PHE A 112 -10.06 -12.00 4.38
N TYR A 113 -9.58 -11.51 3.24
CA TYR A 113 -9.39 -12.27 2.02
C TYR A 113 -8.00 -11.98 1.49
N LEU A 114 -7.37 -12.98 0.90
CA LEU A 114 -6.19 -12.76 0.11
C LEU A 114 -6.60 -12.17 -1.23
N HIS A 115 -5.81 -11.22 -1.71
CA HIS A 115 -6.07 -10.52 -2.95
C HIS A 115 -4.81 -10.53 -3.80
N PHE A 116 -4.96 -10.90 -5.07
CA PHE A 116 -3.86 -10.90 -6.02
C PHE A 116 -4.19 -10.07 -7.26
N GLY A 117 -3.31 -9.09 -7.51
CA GLY A 117 -3.24 -8.30 -8.73
C GLY A 117 -4.46 -7.42 -9.02
N GLU A 118 -4.30 -6.58 -10.04
CA GLU A 118 -5.39 -5.85 -10.68
C GLU A 118 -5.24 -6.05 -12.19
N PHE A 119 -6.10 -6.89 -12.77
CA PHE A 119 -6.08 -7.28 -14.17
C PHE A 119 -7.02 -6.38 -14.97
N GLN A 120 -6.54 -5.78 -16.06
CA GLN A 120 -7.37 -5.06 -17.02
C GLN A 120 -8.17 -6.04 -17.89
N PRO A 121 -9.28 -5.60 -18.51
CA PRO A 121 -10.11 -6.46 -19.35
C PRO A 121 -9.48 -6.73 -20.75
N ASN A 122 -8.26 -7.26 -20.79
CA ASN A 122 -7.52 -7.61 -22.02
C ASN A 122 -7.06 -9.10 -22.07
N TYR A 123 -7.38 -9.91 -21.06
CA TYR A 123 -7.04 -11.34 -20.98
C TYR A 123 -8.12 -12.24 -21.59
N LYS A 124 -8.14 -12.32 -22.92
CA LYS A 124 -9.02 -13.25 -23.65
C LYS A 124 -8.59 -14.70 -23.51
N GLU A 125 -7.27 -14.93 -23.46
CA GLU A 125 -6.69 -16.26 -23.27
C GLU A 125 -6.67 -16.65 -21.80
N LYS A 126 -6.87 -17.95 -21.53
CA LYS A 126 -6.84 -18.49 -20.17
C LYS A 126 -5.47 -18.26 -19.54
N GLN A 127 -5.47 -17.43 -18.51
CA GLN A 127 -4.33 -17.20 -17.63
C GLN A 127 -4.31 -18.28 -16.55
N THR A 128 -3.12 -18.66 -16.11
CA THR A 128 -2.93 -19.66 -15.05
C THR A 128 -2.03 -19.07 -13.97
N LEU A 129 -2.46 -19.18 -12.71
CA LEU A 129 -1.67 -18.88 -11.53
C LEU A 129 -1.64 -20.08 -10.60
N LYS A 130 -0.57 -20.20 -9.82
CA LYS A 130 -0.44 -21.21 -8.76
C LYS A 130 -0.36 -20.52 -7.41
N LEU A 131 -1.25 -20.91 -6.50
CA LEU A 131 -1.20 -20.52 -5.10
C LEU A 131 -0.50 -21.63 -4.32
N HIS A 132 0.71 -21.33 -3.87
CA HIS A 132 1.49 -22.20 -2.98
C HIS A 132 1.06 -21.93 -1.55
N LEU A 133 0.42 -22.91 -0.94
CA LEU A 133 -0.01 -22.87 0.45
C LEU A 133 1.07 -23.51 1.34
N PRO A 134 1.08 -23.20 2.64
CA PRO A 134 2.04 -23.79 3.55
C PRO A 134 1.76 -25.28 3.71
N LYS A 135 2.78 -26.06 4.06
CA LYS A 135 2.75 -27.54 4.07
C LYS A 135 2.73 -28.20 2.68
N GLY A 136 2.98 -27.43 1.61
CA GLY A 136 3.30 -27.95 0.27
C GLY A 136 2.10 -28.12 -0.67
N ASP A 137 0.90 -27.74 -0.24
CA ASP A 137 -0.29 -27.78 -1.09
C ASP A 137 -0.19 -26.69 -2.17
N VAL A 138 -0.41 -27.05 -3.42
CA VAL A 138 -0.41 -26.11 -4.55
C VAL A 138 -1.77 -26.13 -5.21
N LYS A 139 -2.40 -24.96 -5.33
CA LYS A 139 -3.70 -24.78 -5.97
C LYS A 139 -3.54 -24.04 -7.28
N GLU A 140 -3.99 -24.66 -8.36
CA GLU A 140 -4.03 -24.04 -9.67
C GLU A 140 -5.35 -23.30 -9.86
N VAL A 141 -5.24 -22.03 -10.22
CA VAL A 141 -6.37 -21.18 -10.55
C VAL A 141 -6.17 -20.67 -11.97
N ARG A 142 -7.23 -20.75 -12.77
CA ARG A 142 -7.26 -20.21 -14.13
C ARG A 142 -8.28 -19.11 -14.23
N PHE A 143 -8.05 -18.11 -15.08
CA PHE A 143 -9.04 -17.06 -15.31
C PHE A 143 -8.95 -16.49 -16.73
N VAL A 144 -10.04 -15.84 -17.15
CA VAL A 144 -10.08 -14.90 -18.28
C VAL A 144 -10.76 -13.63 -17.79
N HIS A 145 -10.33 -12.49 -18.33
CA HIS A 145 -10.95 -11.20 -18.06
C HIS A 145 -10.80 -10.30 -19.27
N TYR A 146 -11.88 -10.07 -20.02
CA TYR A 146 -11.84 -9.27 -21.24
C TYR A 146 -13.12 -8.47 -21.47
N ALA A 147 -13.02 -7.44 -22.32
CA ALA A 147 -14.16 -6.69 -22.82
C ALA A 147 -14.52 -7.13 -24.24
N GLU A 148 -15.80 -7.38 -24.49
CA GLU A 148 -16.34 -7.71 -25.82
C GLU A 148 -17.78 -7.23 -25.95
N GLY A 149 -18.12 -6.58 -27.07
CA GLY A 149 -19.49 -6.10 -27.34
C GLY A 149 -20.05 -5.16 -26.27
N GLY A 150 -19.20 -4.33 -25.65
CA GLY A 150 -19.59 -3.41 -24.57
C GLY A 150 -19.85 -4.08 -23.21
N LYS A 151 -19.51 -5.36 -23.05
CA LYS A 151 -19.65 -6.11 -21.79
C LYS A 151 -18.30 -6.59 -21.28
N PHE A 152 -18.16 -6.65 -19.95
CA PHE A 152 -17.03 -7.30 -19.30
C PHE A 152 -17.34 -8.77 -19.06
N ILE A 153 -16.41 -9.63 -19.46
CA ILE A 153 -16.49 -11.07 -19.29
C ILE A 153 -15.35 -11.47 -18.37
N SER A 154 -15.70 -11.98 -17.19
CA SER A 154 -14.75 -12.55 -16.22
C SER A 154 -15.20 -13.97 -15.91
N LYS A 155 -14.31 -14.94 -16.07
CA LYS A 155 -14.55 -16.32 -15.66
C LYS A 155 -13.33 -16.87 -14.96
N MET A 156 -13.53 -17.74 -14.00
CA MET A 156 -12.48 -18.35 -13.22
C MET A 156 -12.71 -19.84 -13.06
N TRP A 157 -11.63 -20.59 -12.92
CA TRP A 157 -11.64 -22.02 -12.67
C TRP A 157 -10.70 -22.37 -11.52
N HIS A 158 -11.15 -23.26 -10.65
CA HIS A 158 -10.36 -23.84 -9.56
C HIS A 158 -10.60 -25.35 -9.56
N ASP A 159 -9.53 -26.15 -9.48
CA ASP A 159 -9.58 -27.61 -9.50
C ASP A 159 -10.39 -28.14 -10.71
N GLY A 160 -10.25 -27.46 -11.85
CA GLY A 160 -10.88 -27.81 -13.13
C GLY A 160 -12.35 -27.39 -13.29
N LYS A 161 -13.00 -26.83 -12.25
CA LYS A 161 -14.41 -26.42 -12.29
C LYS A 161 -14.53 -24.91 -12.40
N GLU A 162 -15.47 -24.44 -13.23
CA GLU A 162 -15.82 -23.02 -13.29
C GLU A 162 -16.45 -22.60 -11.96
N VAL A 163 -15.99 -21.48 -11.41
CA VAL A 163 -16.51 -20.94 -10.16
C VAL A 163 -17.34 -19.69 -10.45
N GLU A 164 -18.46 -19.55 -9.74
CA GLU A 164 -19.32 -18.38 -9.84
C GLU A 164 -18.73 -17.22 -9.03
N GLY A 165 -18.71 -16.02 -9.63
CA GLY A 165 -18.18 -14.81 -8.99
C GLY A 165 -16.68 -14.63 -9.14
N ARG A 166 -16.09 -13.78 -8.28
CA ARG A 166 -14.66 -13.38 -8.29
C ARG A 166 -13.86 -13.89 -7.09
N MET A 167 -14.52 -14.66 -6.21
CA MET A 167 -13.93 -15.18 -4.99
C MET A 167 -13.75 -16.69 -5.08
N ILE A 168 -12.55 -17.16 -4.82
CA ILE A 168 -12.20 -18.57 -4.87
C ILE A 168 -12.08 -19.08 -3.44
N LYS A 169 -12.99 -19.99 -3.07
CA LYS A 169 -12.88 -20.70 -1.79
C LYS A 169 -11.84 -21.81 -1.91
N ILE A 170 -10.86 -21.81 -1.02
CA ILE A 170 -9.78 -22.79 -0.96
C ILE A 170 -9.79 -23.45 0.41
N VAL A 171 -10.02 -24.77 0.43
CA VAL A 171 -9.94 -25.57 1.66
C VAL A 171 -8.48 -25.96 1.88
N SER A 172 -7.96 -25.67 3.08
CA SER A 172 -6.58 -25.93 3.50
C SER A 172 -6.56 -26.46 4.93
N LYS A 173 -5.48 -27.16 5.29
CA LYS A 173 -5.27 -27.58 6.68
C LYS A 173 -5.11 -26.36 7.59
N PRO A 174 -5.65 -26.39 8.82
CA PRO A 174 -5.45 -25.33 9.78
C PRO A 174 -3.96 -25.18 10.15
N TYR A 175 -3.59 -23.96 10.52
CA TYR A 175 -2.25 -23.65 11.00
C TYR A 175 -2.10 -23.78 12.52
N LEU A 176 -3.21 -23.67 13.25
CA LEU A 176 -3.27 -23.92 14.68
C LEU A 176 -3.44 -25.41 14.95
N ALA A 177 -2.79 -25.89 16.00
CA ALA A 177 -3.13 -27.19 16.56
C ALA A 177 -4.50 -27.15 17.25
N GLU A 178 -5.09 -28.33 17.48
CA GLU A 178 -6.33 -28.44 18.23
C GLU A 178 -6.16 -27.83 19.63
N GLY A 179 -7.09 -26.95 20.03
CA GLY A 179 -7.06 -26.23 21.31
C GLY A 179 -6.15 -24.99 21.35
N GLU A 180 -5.31 -24.77 20.34
CA GLU A 180 -4.49 -23.56 20.26
C GLU A 180 -5.37 -22.35 19.88
N LYS A 181 -5.11 -21.21 20.53
CA LYS A 181 -5.79 -19.94 20.25
C LYS A 181 -4.83 -18.96 19.62
N GLU A 182 -5.37 -18.19 18.69
CA GLU A 182 -4.65 -17.06 18.13
C GLU A 182 -4.37 -16.02 19.20
N ILE A 183 -3.15 -15.49 19.17
CA ILE A 183 -2.81 -14.33 19.98
C ILE A 183 -2.72 -13.09 19.08
N PRO A 184 -3.15 -11.92 19.57
CA PRO A 184 -3.06 -10.67 18.81
C PRO A 184 -1.62 -10.37 18.38
N LEU A 185 -1.45 -9.97 17.12
CA LEU A 185 -0.18 -9.49 16.60
C LEU A 185 0.08 -8.07 17.14
N SER A 186 1.33 -7.79 17.51
CA SER A 186 1.76 -6.42 17.82
C SER A 186 1.70 -5.55 16.57
N VAL A 187 1.18 -4.34 16.71
CA VAL A 187 0.99 -3.40 15.58
C VAL A 187 2.02 -2.28 15.64
N TYR A 188 2.29 -1.66 14.50
CA TYR A 188 3.12 -0.47 14.43
C TYR A 188 2.31 0.69 13.87
N VAL A 189 2.54 1.90 14.39
CA VAL A 189 2.05 3.12 13.73
C VAL A 189 3.04 3.45 12.61
N TYR A 190 2.59 3.33 11.37
CA TYR A 190 3.39 3.66 10.19
C TYR A 190 3.25 5.13 9.85
N LEU A 191 4.35 5.75 9.46
CA LEU A 191 4.44 7.14 9.05
C LEU A 191 5.03 7.21 7.65
N ALA A 192 4.34 7.88 6.74
CA ALA A 192 4.82 8.16 5.40
C ALA A 192 4.97 9.67 5.18
N SER A 193 6.06 10.02 4.52
CA SER A 193 6.30 11.36 4.00
C SER A 193 5.46 11.60 2.75
N ARG A 194 4.93 12.82 2.56
CA ARG A 194 4.37 13.25 1.27
C ARG A 194 5.43 13.43 0.18
N GLN A 195 6.65 13.77 0.58
CA GLN A 195 7.79 13.79 -0.32
C GLN A 195 8.25 12.35 -0.58
N LEU A 196 8.51 12.04 -1.84
CA LEU A 196 9.07 10.76 -2.25
C LEU A 196 10.51 10.62 -1.76
N LEU A 197 10.77 9.62 -0.91
CA LEU A 197 12.10 9.34 -0.37
C LEU A 197 12.58 7.98 -0.88
N THR A 198 13.58 7.99 -1.76
CA THR A 198 14.14 6.78 -2.37
C THR A 198 15.48 6.40 -1.73
N PRO A 199 15.76 5.10 -1.54
CA PRO A 199 17.10 4.60 -1.18
C PRO A 199 18.19 5.00 -2.21
N PRO A 200 19.49 4.90 -1.87
CA PRO A 200 20.07 4.25 -0.68
C PRO A 200 20.15 5.14 0.57
N ASP A 201 20.27 6.45 0.40
CA ASP A 201 20.53 7.38 1.48
C ASP A 201 19.29 8.18 1.87
N LEU A 202 19.02 8.22 3.17
CA LEU A 202 17.93 9.02 3.72
C LEU A 202 18.44 10.46 3.92
N PRO A 203 17.73 11.51 3.47
CA PRO A 203 18.20 12.89 3.63
C PRO A 203 18.42 13.25 5.11
N GLU A 204 19.39 14.12 5.38
CA GLU A 204 19.85 14.45 6.74
C GLU A 204 18.72 14.93 7.67
N GLU A 205 17.81 15.73 7.13
CA GLU A 205 16.61 16.20 7.83
C GLU A 205 15.72 15.05 8.35
N PHE A 206 15.72 13.90 7.68
CA PHE A 206 14.99 12.71 8.11
C PHE A 206 15.81 11.82 9.05
N LEU A 207 17.15 11.86 8.99
CA LEU A 207 18.01 11.16 9.96
C LEU A 207 17.91 11.77 11.37
N SER A 208 17.64 13.08 11.44
CA SER A 208 17.46 13.80 12.71
C SER A 208 16.08 13.60 13.35
N MET A 209 15.16 12.87 12.69
CA MET A 209 13.80 12.69 13.19
C MET A 209 13.77 11.89 14.48
N LYS A 210 12.92 12.33 15.40
CA LYS A 210 12.66 11.64 16.67
C LYS A 210 11.20 11.64 17.05
N ILE A 211 10.80 10.66 17.84
CA ILE A 211 9.49 10.59 18.47
C ILE A 211 9.64 10.85 19.97
N LEU A 212 8.87 11.79 20.50
CA LEU A 212 8.67 11.98 21.93
C LEU A 212 7.39 11.24 22.35
N TYR A 213 7.54 10.27 23.25
CA TYR A 213 6.43 9.47 23.76
C TYR A 213 6.70 9.06 25.21
N LYS A 214 5.74 9.34 26.11
CA LYS A 214 5.85 9.06 27.56
C LYS A 214 7.18 9.55 28.15
N GLU A 215 7.52 10.82 27.86
CA GLU A 215 8.72 11.50 28.34
C GLU A 215 10.06 10.89 27.86
N LYS A 216 10.01 9.99 26.88
CA LYS A 216 11.20 9.38 26.25
C LYS A 216 11.34 9.81 24.80
N ASP A 217 12.57 10.05 24.41
CA ASP A 217 12.97 10.33 23.03
C ASP A 217 13.39 9.03 22.32
N TYR A 218 12.78 8.76 21.16
CA TYR A 218 13.09 7.64 20.29
C TYR A 218 13.64 8.16 18.97
N GLN A 219 14.92 7.90 18.70
CA GLN A 219 15.59 8.30 17.47
C GLN A 219 15.61 7.15 16.46
N ILE A 220 15.75 7.49 15.17
CA ILE A 220 15.96 6.48 14.13
C ILE A 220 17.36 5.89 14.30
N PRO A 221 17.51 4.56 14.45
CA PRO A 221 18.82 3.94 14.52
C PRO A 221 19.57 4.11 13.19
N LEU A 222 20.88 4.39 13.27
CA LEU A 222 21.75 4.59 12.11
C LEU A 222 21.98 3.30 11.31
N LYS A 223 21.85 2.13 11.96
CA LYS A 223 21.93 0.81 11.33
C LYS A 223 20.58 0.12 11.44
N MET A 224 20.21 -0.64 10.40
CA MET A 224 19.05 -1.52 10.47
C MET A 224 19.43 -2.79 11.25
N ASP A 225 18.63 -3.13 12.26
CA ASP A 225 18.71 -4.45 12.87
C ASP A 225 18.10 -5.50 11.94
N GLU A 226 18.58 -6.74 12.02
CA GLU A 226 18.04 -7.91 11.31
C GLU A 226 16.53 -8.12 11.60
N PRO A 227 15.80 -8.83 10.71
CA PRO A 227 14.36 -9.05 10.85
C PRO A 227 14.02 -10.02 11.99
N GLY A 228 14.11 -9.54 13.23
CA GLY A 228 13.45 -10.10 14.42
C GLY A 228 12.28 -9.21 14.87
N GLU A 229 11.51 -9.62 15.89
CA GLU A 229 10.59 -8.70 16.57
C GLU A 229 11.42 -7.54 17.14
N ALA A 230 11.42 -6.42 16.42
CA ALA A 230 12.13 -5.22 16.76
C ALA A 230 11.71 -4.73 18.15
N GLU A 231 12.69 -4.49 19.04
CA GLU A 231 12.45 -3.79 20.30
C GLU A 231 11.70 -2.47 20.06
N PHE A 232 10.88 -2.08 21.05
CA PHE A 232 10.11 -0.84 21.04
C PHE A 232 10.98 0.36 20.65
N GLY A 233 10.65 1.02 19.55
CA GLY A 233 11.43 2.13 19.06
C GLY A 233 10.88 2.77 17.79
N PHE A 234 11.61 3.76 17.31
CA PHE A 234 11.32 4.46 16.07
C PHE A 234 12.31 4.02 14.99
N ARG A 235 11.80 3.46 13.89
CA ARG A 235 12.64 2.81 12.88
C ARG A 235 12.25 3.24 11.48
N LYS A 236 13.23 3.24 10.56
CA LYS A 236 12.98 3.33 9.12
C LYS A 236 12.95 1.93 8.50
N GLU A 237 12.17 1.77 7.44
CA GLU A 237 12.15 0.58 6.60
C GLU A 237 12.14 0.99 5.13
N ILE A 238 12.69 0.11 4.29
CA ILE A 238 12.55 0.22 2.84
C ILE A 238 11.46 -0.75 2.39
N GLY A 239 10.67 -0.35 1.42
CA GLY A 239 9.68 -1.25 0.83
C GLY A 239 8.75 -0.53 -0.14
N LYS A 240 7.67 -1.21 -0.49
CA LYS A 240 6.73 -0.77 -1.53
C LYS A 240 5.52 -0.13 -0.88
N LEU A 241 5.26 1.13 -1.21
CA LEU A 241 4.06 1.82 -0.77
C LEU A 241 3.02 1.80 -1.90
N LEU A 242 2.21 0.76 -1.90
CA LEU A 242 1.10 0.65 -2.83
C LEU A 242 0.04 1.63 -2.41
N PRO A 243 -0.43 2.50 -3.30
CA PRO A 243 -0.48 2.36 -4.76
C PRO A 243 0.39 3.36 -5.53
N LEU A 244 1.22 4.13 -4.84
CA LEU A 244 2.11 5.07 -5.49
C LEU A 244 3.20 4.24 -6.19
N ALA A 245 3.56 4.59 -7.42
CA ALA A 245 4.40 3.81 -8.35
C ALA A 245 5.87 3.67 -7.91
N PHE A 246 6.11 3.55 -6.61
CA PHE A 246 7.42 3.55 -6.00
C PHE A 246 7.77 2.15 -5.55
N THR A 247 8.69 1.56 -6.32
CA THR A 247 9.15 0.20 -6.11
C THR A 247 10.01 0.08 -4.84
N GLU A 248 10.60 1.19 -4.36
CA GLU A 248 11.41 1.26 -3.13
C GLU A 248 11.33 2.66 -2.51
N CYS A 249 10.68 2.78 -1.34
CA CYS A 249 10.61 4.01 -0.56
C CYS A 249 10.99 3.79 0.89
N PHE A 250 11.52 4.85 1.50
CA PHE A 250 11.56 4.93 2.96
C PHE A 250 10.18 5.22 3.53
N TYR A 251 9.80 4.44 4.55
CA TYR A 251 8.73 4.76 5.49
C TYR A 251 9.24 4.51 6.89
N PHE A 252 8.54 5.09 7.86
CA PHE A 252 8.92 5.00 9.25
C PHE A 252 7.86 4.25 10.03
N LYS A 253 8.26 3.58 11.11
CA LYS A 253 7.35 2.86 11.99
C LYS A 253 7.72 3.13 13.45
N PHE A 254 6.70 3.23 14.29
CA PHE A 254 6.84 3.39 15.73
C PHE A 254 6.05 2.30 16.46
N GLY A 255 6.64 1.73 17.51
CA GLY A 255 6.12 0.56 18.23
C GLY A 255 7.21 -0.51 18.41
N PRO A 256 6.86 -1.79 18.61
CA PRO A 256 5.51 -2.35 18.51
C PRO A 256 4.58 -1.96 19.66
N PHE A 257 3.28 -1.92 19.40
CA PHE A 257 2.23 -1.78 20.42
C PHE A 257 1.46 -3.11 20.52
N HIS A 258 1.33 -3.63 21.73
CA HIS A 258 0.57 -4.85 21.96
C HIS A 258 -0.90 -4.51 22.26
N PRO A 259 -1.89 -5.09 21.57
CA PRO A 259 -3.30 -4.82 21.85
C PRO A 259 -3.74 -5.14 23.28
N GLY A 260 -3.02 -6.04 23.97
CA GLY A 260 -3.25 -6.36 25.38
C GLY A 260 -2.93 -5.21 26.34
N ASP A 261 -2.06 -4.27 25.95
CA ASP A 261 -1.64 -3.14 26.78
C ASP A 261 -2.68 -2.01 26.81
N ASN A 262 -3.72 -2.11 25.99
CA ASN A 262 -4.91 -1.25 26.02
C ASN A 262 -4.63 0.26 25.86
N HIS A 263 -3.85 0.62 24.83
CA HIS A 263 -3.58 2.01 24.48
C HIS A 263 -4.81 2.66 23.85
N LYS A 264 -5.46 3.59 24.55
CA LYS A 264 -6.65 4.31 24.04
C LYS A 264 -6.39 5.80 23.93
N ASN A 265 -6.53 6.35 22.71
CA ASN A 265 -6.36 7.78 22.43
C ASN A 265 -5.03 8.36 22.94
N GLU A 266 -4.00 7.53 22.94
CA GLU A 266 -2.65 7.94 23.30
C GLU A 266 -2.06 8.87 22.23
N LYS A 267 -0.99 9.57 22.59
CA LYS A 267 -0.34 10.53 21.69
C LYS A 267 1.16 10.40 21.75
N PHE A 268 1.79 10.56 20.59
CA PHE A 268 3.21 10.83 20.49
C PHE A 268 3.44 12.04 19.58
N GLU A 269 4.58 12.70 19.77
CA GLU A 269 4.98 13.85 18.96
C GLU A 269 6.17 13.45 18.08
N LEU A 270 6.00 13.59 16.78
CA LEU A 270 7.09 13.46 15.81
C LEU A 270 7.76 14.82 15.63
N ILE A 271 9.07 14.86 15.80
CA ILE A 271 9.90 16.06 15.66
C ILE A 271 10.80 15.86 14.43
N LYS A 272 10.71 16.78 13.47
CA LYS A 272 11.55 16.85 12.25
C LYS A 272 12.06 18.28 12.10
N GLY A 273 13.33 18.53 12.46
CA GLY A 273 13.85 19.90 12.56
C GLY A 273 13.02 20.75 13.54
N GLU A 274 12.54 21.91 13.07
CA GLU A 274 11.66 22.78 13.86
C GLU A 274 10.18 22.35 13.86
N HIS A 275 9.81 21.39 13.00
CA HIS A 275 8.43 20.95 12.84
C HIS A 275 8.05 19.88 13.86
N LYS A 276 6.83 20.01 14.39
CA LYS A 276 6.24 19.13 15.42
C LYS A 276 4.88 18.63 14.98
N PHE A 277 4.74 17.33 14.82
CA PHE A 277 3.50 16.68 14.41
C PHE A 277 2.94 15.83 15.55
N LYS A 278 1.70 16.10 15.96
CA LYS A 278 1.05 15.37 17.04
C LYS A 278 0.18 14.27 16.47
N ILE A 279 0.55 13.02 16.74
CA ILE A 279 -0.16 11.85 16.25
C ILE A 279 -0.91 11.23 17.40
N GLN A 280 -2.23 11.12 17.26
CA GLN A 280 -3.08 10.38 18.18
C GLN A 280 -3.26 8.96 17.65
N PHE A 281 -3.18 7.96 18.52
CA PHE A 281 -3.37 6.57 18.14
C PHE A 281 -4.10 5.78 19.22
N SER A 282 -4.67 4.64 18.80
CA SER A 282 -5.25 3.64 19.68
C SER A 282 -4.78 2.25 19.23
N CYS A 283 -4.55 1.35 20.18
CA CYS A 283 -4.23 -0.05 20.01
C CYS A 283 -4.77 -0.84 21.21
N TYR A 284 -5.87 -1.56 21.05
CA TYR A 284 -6.51 -2.30 22.14
C TYR A 284 -7.36 -3.47 21.63
N LEU A 285 -7.77 -4.38 22.53
CA LEU A 285 -8.81 -5.38 22.27
C LEU A 285 -10.18 -4.84 22.66
N ASP A 286 -11.16 -4.92 21.75
CA ASP A 286 -12.54 -4.56 22.06
C ASP A 286 -13.22 -5.61 22.95
N GLU A 287 -14.48 -5.37 23.33
CA GLU A 287 -15.26 -6.26 24.20
C GLU A 287 -15.48 -7.65 23.60
N LYS A 288 -15.29 -7.82 22.29
CA LYS A 288 -15.41 -9.10 21.57
C LYS A 288 -14.05 -9.78 21.40
N GLY A 289 -12.96 -9.16 21.87
CA GLY A 289 -11.60 -9.63 21.68
C GLY A 289 -11.01 -9.29 20.31
N GLU A 290 -11.64 -8.39 19.54
CA GLU A 290 -11.13 -7.97 18.24
C GLU A 290 -10.09 -6.85 18.39
N VAL A 291 -9.05 -6.89 17.56
CA VAL A 291 -7.99 -5.89 17.59
C VAL A 291 -8.48 -4.58 16.96
N VAL A 292 -8.46 -3.51 17.75
CA VAL A 292 -8.71 -2.14 17.30
C VAL A 292 -7.40 -1.38 17.22
N TYR A 293 -7.09 -0.85 16.04
CA TYR A 293 -5.93 0.01 15.81
C TYR A 293 -6.28 1.15 14.86
N GLU A 294 -5.88 2.35 15.22
CA GLU A 294 -6.10 3.56 14.43
C GLU A 294 -5.05 4.61 14.79
N ALA A 295 -4.69 5.46 13.82
CA ALA A 295 -3.83 6.60 14.05
C ALA A 295 -4.28 7.77 13.17
N ALA A 296 -4.08 8.98 13.67
CA ALA A 296 -4.55 10.23 13.09
C ALA A 296 -3.59 11.37 13.39
N ASP A 297 -3.31 12.21 12.40
CA ASP A 297 -2.72 13.53 12.65
C ASP A 297 -3.80 14.45 13.24
N LYS A 298 -3.53 15.02 14.42
CA LYS A 298 -4.46 15.88 15.14
C LYS A 298 -4.50 17.32 14.62
N ASN A 299 -3.54 17.71 13.78
CA ASN A 299 -3.45 19.06 13.22
C ASN A 299 -4.27 19.25 11.93
N GLY A 300 -4.87 18.19 11.39
CA GLY A 300 -5.70 18.26 10.19
C GLY A 300 -7.12 18.77 10.46
N THR A 301 -7.53 19.83 9.75
CA THR A 301 -8.89 20.40 9.76
C THR A 301 -9.92 19.60 8.92
N GLY A 302 -9.56 18.41 8.45
CA GLY A 302 -10.40 17.57 7.56
C GLY A 302 -10.73 16.21 8.16
N GLN A 303 -11.67 15.48 7.52
CA GLN A 303 -11.96 14.08 7.86
C GLN A 303 -10.66 13.26 7.86
N THR A 304 -10.25 12.79 9.03
CA THR A 304 -9.11 11.89 9.15
C THR A 304 -9.47 10.57 8.47
N LYS A 305 -8.93 10.34 7.26
CA LYS A 305 -9.09 9.06 6.57
C LYS A 305 -8.25 8.01 7.30
N ARG A 306 -8.88 6.91 7.70
CA ARG A 306 -8.19 5.75 8.30
C ARG A 306 -7.46 5.00 7.19
N LEU A 307 -6.14 5.09 7.18
CA LEU A 307 -5.28 4.31 6.30
C LEU A 307 -4.63 3.18 7.08
N PHE A 308 -4.39 2.07 6.39
CA PHE A 308 -3.71 0.91 6.93
C PHE A 308 -2.57 0.53 6.01
N PHE A 309 -1.48 0.06 6.60
CA PHE A 309 -0.32 -0.42 5.87
C PHE A 309 0.32 -1.56 6.65
N LYS A 310 0.69 -2.63 5.95
CA LYS A 310 1.22 -3.85 6.56
C LYS A 310 0.32 -4.39 7.68
N ASN A 311 0.73 -4.24 8.94
CA ASN A 311 0.04 -4.72 10.12
C ASN A 311 -0.44 -3.59 11.06
N GLY A 312 -0.57 -2.35 10.58
CA GLY A 312 -0.96 -1.24 11.44
C GLY A 312 -1.53 -0.02 10.71
N PRO A 313 -1.88 1.05 11.44
CA PRO A 313 -2.41 2.26 10.82
C PRO A 313 -1.28 3.06 10.16
N LEU A 314 -1.60 3.75 9.07
CA LEU A 314 -0.69 4.64 8.36
C LEU A 314 -1.11 6.10 8.53
N VAL A 315 -0.16 6.96 8.88
CA VAL A 315 -0.33 8.41 8.88
C VAL A 315 0.55 9.01 7.80
N VAL A 316 -0.05 9.77 6.88
CA VAL A 316 0.67 10.53 5.86
C VAL A 316 0.91 11.93 6.40
N LEU A 317 2.18 12.26 6.65
CA LEU A 317 2.59 13.52 7.26
C LEU A 317 2.41 14.69 6.27
N PRO A 318 1.80 15.81 6.67
CA PRO A 318 1.83 17.04 5.89
C PRO A 318 3.27 17.58 5.94
N LEU A 319 3.97 17.58 4.81
CA LEU A 319 5.25 18.26 4.69
C LEU A 319 5.04 19.65 4.12
#